data_AF-A0A4Q5NJ76-F1
#
_entry.id   AF-A0A4Q5NJ76-F1
#
_cell.length_a   1.000
_cell.length_b   1.000
_cell.length_c   1.000
_cell.angle_alpha   90.00
_cell.angle_beta   90.00
_cell.angle_gamma   90.00
#
_symmetry.space_group_name_H-M   'P 1'
#
loop_
_entity.id
_entity.type
_entity.pdbx_description
1 polymer ?
#
loop_
_entity_poly.entity_id
_entity_poly.type
_entity_poly.pdbx_seq_one_letter_code
_entity_poly.pdbx_strand_id
1 'polypeptide(L)'
;MALAIPIPDEKRAAIAAALLSGSGIRAVSREFGVSVSTVSKIKNELDLGVFEEARTEIKEREQHEQKVEQLVGLEVLIGGFLSQTFKSMSAQIEATARPDYVARQRADEMANLIKVEADVAIRILEAAAAAQKIEPPK
;
A
#
# COMPACT_ATOMS: atom_id res chain seq x y z
N MET A 1 28.85 3.12 -43.80
CA MET A 1 28.58 3.91 -42.58
C MET A 1 27.08 4.04 -42.44
N ALA A 2 26.45 3.32 -41.50
CA ALA A 2 25.01 3.43 -41.28
C ALA A 2 24.71 4.74 -40.54
N LEU A 3 23.88 5.59 -41.14
CA LEU A 3 23.39 6.83 -40.53
C LEU A 3 22.60 6.47 -39.28
N ALA A 4 23.09 6.86 -38.11
CA ALA A 4 22.37 6.71 -36.86
C ALA A 4 21.15 7.63 -36.90
N ILE A 5 19.96 7.07 -37.11
CA ILE A 5 18.71 7.81 -37.04
C ILE A 5 18.59 8.35 -35.61
N PRO A 6 18.49 9.67 -35.41
CA PRO A 6 18.31 10.24 -34.09
C PRO A 6 17.01 9.72 -33.49
N ILE A 7 17.08 9.26 -32.23
CA ILE A 7 15.90 8.78 -31.51
C ILE A 7 14.98 9.98 -31.28
N PRO A 8 13.66 9.87 -31.55
CA PRO A 8 12.70 10.91 -31.21
C PRO A 8 12.75 11.26 -29.72
N ASP A 9 12.62 12.54 -29.38
CA ASP A 9 12.74 13.02 -28.00
C ASP A 9 11.75 12.34 -27.04
N GLU A 10 10.52 12.07 -27.49
CA GLU A 10 9.52 11.31 -26.72
C GLU A 10 10.01 9.90 -26.36
N LYS A 11 10.66 9.23 -27.30
CA LYS A 11 11.19 7.88 -27.11
C LYS A 11 12.43 7.91 -26.21
N ARG A 12 13.24 8.97 -26.28
CA ARG A 12 14.37 9.19 -25.38
C ARG A 12 13.90 9.45 -23.93
N ALA A 13 12.85 10.22 -23.75
CA ALA A 13 12.23 10.47 -22.44
C ALA A 13 11.65 9.19 -21.83
N ALA A 14 10.98 8.35 -22.63
CA ALA A 14 10.47 7.06 -22.17
C ALA A 14 11.59 6.09 -21.74
N ILE A 15 12.69 6.04 -22.50
CA ILE A 15 13.88 5.26 -22.14
C ILE A 15 14.50 5.78 -20.83
N ALA A 16 14.59 7.10 -20.64
CA ALA A 16 15.09 7.71 -19.42
C ALA A 16 14.22 7.36 -18.20
N ALA A 17 12.89 7.47 -18.33
CA ALA A 17 11.95 7.13 -17.28
C ALA A 17 12.03 5.64 -16.90
N ALA A 18 12.14 4.74 -17.88
CA ALA A 18 12.28 3.31 -17.64
C ALA A 18 13.59 2.99 -16.87
N LEU A 19 14.69 3.64 -17.24
CA LEU A 19 15.97 3.51 -16.54
C LEU A 19 15.90 4.03 -15.10
N LEU A 20 15.30 5.22 -14.88
CA LEU A 20 15.13 5.81 -13.55
C LEU A 20 14.23 4.97 -12.65
N SER A 21 13.25 4.27 -13.24
CA SER A 21 12.38 3.30 -12.56
C SER A 21 13.09 1.99 -12.18
N GLY A 22 14.41 1.90 -12.35
CA GLY A 22 15.21 0.73 -11.99
C GLY A 22 15.33 -0.34 -13.06
N SER A 23 14.74 -0.16 -14.26
CA SER A 23 14.81 -1.16 -15.33
C SER A 23 16.23 -1.32 -15.86
N GLY A 24 16.68 -2.56 -16.03
CA GLY A 24 18.01 -2.87 -16.53
C GLY A 24 18.20 -2.49 -18.01
N ILE A 25 19.41 -2.04 -18.38
CA ILE A 25 19.75 -1.57 -19.75
C ILE A 25 19.32 -2.57 -20.84
N ARG A 26 19.52 -3.87 -20.61
CA ARG A 26 19.14 -4.93 -21.57
C ARG A 26 17.63 -5.16 -21.68
N ALA A 27 16.88 -4.87 -20.62
CA ALA A 27 15.41 -4.93 -20.65
C ALA A 27 14.88 -3.74 -21.47
N VAL A 28 15.31 -2.53 -21.12
CA VAL A 28 14.95 -1.29 -21.83
C VAL A 28 15.35 -1.34 -23.31
N SER A 29 16.52 -1.89 -23.64
CA SER A 29 16.96 -2.07 -25.03
C SER A 29 16.01 -2.94 -25.85
N ARG A 30 15.51 -4.04 -25.27
CA ARG A 30 14.56 -4.95 -25.93
C ARG A 30 13.18 -4.33 -26.05
N GLU A 31 12.71 -3.68 -25.00
CA GLU A 31 11.40 -3.04 -24.92
C GLU A 31 11.25 -1.91 -25.94
N PHE A 32 12.25 -1.03 -26.04
CA PHE A 32 12.20 0.13 -26.93
C PHE A 32 12.85 -0.12 -28.29
N GLY A 33 13.36 -1.32 -28.56
CA GLY A 33 13.98 -1.68 -29.84
C GLY A 33 15.18 -0.81 -30.20
N VAL A 34 15.99 -0.45 -29.20
CA VAL A 34 17.18 0.41 -29.35
C VAL A 34 18.43 -0.36 -28.94
N SER A 35 19.58 -0.04 -29.52
CA SER A 35 20.82 -0.73 -29.16
C SER A 35 21.19 -0.47 -27.69
N VAL A 36 21.81 -1.47 -27.07
CA VAL A 36 22.35 -1.38 -25.70
C VAL A 36 23.30 -0.20 -25.55
N SER A 37 24.09 0.10 -26.58
CA SER A 37 25.02 1.24 -26.59
C SER A 37 24.30 2.58 -26.51
N THR A 38 23.15 2.73 -27.17
CA THR A 38 22.37 3.97 -27.12
C THR A 38 21.68 4.15 -25.77
N VAL A 39 21.11 3.08 -25.20
CA VAL A 39 20.54 3.12 -23.84
C VAL A 39 21.63 3.44 -22.82
N SER A 40 22.84 2.90 -22.97
CA SER A 40 23.99 3.21 -22.11
C SER A 40 24.43 4.67 -22.22
N LYS A 41 24.40 5.27 -23.42
CA LYS A 41 24.70 6.70 -23.59
C LYS A 41 23.65 7.56 -22.90
N ILE A 42 22.36 7.27 -23.09
CA ILE A 42 21.26 7.98 -22.43
C ILE A 42 21.39 7.88 -20.91
N LYS A 43 21.70 6.69 -20.38
CA LYS A 43 21.95 6.50 -18.95
C LYS A 43 23.09 7.37 -18.42
N ASN A 44 24.19 7.44 -19.18
CA ASN A 44 25.36 8.23 -18.78
C ASN A 44 25.13 9.76 -18.89
N GLU A 45 24.22 10.19 -19.78
CA GLU A 45 23.82 11.59 -19.94
C GLU A 45 22.85 12.08 -18.85
N LEU A 46 22.16 11.18 -18.16
CA LEU A 46 21.11 11.48 -17.17
C LEU A 46 21.64 11.85 -15.77
N ASP A 47 22.94 12.11 -15.64
CA ASP A 47 23.65 12.51 -14.42
C ASP A 47 23.60 11.50 -13.26
N LEU A 48 24.78 11.18 -12.72
CA LEU A 48 24.97 10.08 -11.77
C LEU A 48 24.29 10.32 -10.40
N GLY A 49 23.94 11.57 -10.08
CA GLY A 49 23.27 11.95 -8.82
C GLY A 49 21.82 11.48 -8.72
N VAL A 50 21.04 11.61 -9.80
CA VAL A 50 19.60 11.29 -9.80
C VAL A 50 19.36 9.77 -9.72
N PHE A 51 20.28 8.97 -10.26
CA PHE A 51 20.19 7.51 -10.21
C PHE A 51 20.53 6.92 -8.84
N GLU A 52 21.47 7.52 -8.10
CA GLU A 52 21.80 7.05 -6.75
C GLU A 52 20.65 7.34 -5.79
N GLU A 53 20.05 8.54 -5.86
CA GLU A 53 18.86 8.89 -5.08
C GLU A 53 17.67 8.00 -5.42
N ALA A 54 17.33 7.85 -6.71
CA ALA A 54 16.22 6.99 -7.14
C ALA A 54 16.44 5.51 -6.78
N ARG A 55 17.68 5.00 -6.85
CA ARG A 55 17.99 3.62 -6.44
C ARG A 55 17.91 3.41 -4.94
N THR A 56 18.29 4.42 -4.16
CA THR A 56 18.21 4.36 -2.69
C THR A 56 16.74 4.38 -2.27
N GLU A 57 15.94 5.26 -2.86
CA GLU A 57 14.50 5.37 -2.60
C GLU A 57 13.74 4.10 -3.04
N ILE A 58 14.07 3.51 -4.19
CA ILE A 58 13.48 2.23 -4.63
C ILE A 58 13.87 1.09 -3.67
N LYS A 59 15.15 1.02 -3.24
CA LYS A 59 15.58 0.00 -2.28
C LYS A 59 14.94 0.17 -0.91
N GLU A 60 14.78 1.39 -0.43
CA GLU A 60 14.10 1.68 0.85
C GLU A 60 12.62 1.32 0.76
N ARG A 61 11.97 1.60 -0.37
CA ARG A 61 10.58 1.25 -0.61
C ARG A 61 10.37 -0.26 -0.76
N GLU A 62 11.23 -0.96 -1.50
CA GLU A 62 11.22 -2.42 -1.61
C GLU A 62 11.52 -3.08 -0.26
N GLN A 63 12.45 -2.55 0.53
CA GLN A 63 12.70 -3.03 1.89
C GLN A 63 11.53 -2.74 2.83
N HIS A 64 10.86 -1.60 2.71
CA HIS A 64 9.66 -1.29 3.48
C HIS A 64 8.49 -2.20 3.08
N GLU A 65 8.29 -2.44 1.79
CA GLU A 65 7.25 -3.35 1.28
C GLU A 65 7.55 -4.80 1.67
N GLN A 66 8.80 -5.28 1.56
CA GLN A 66 9.20 -6.61 2.04
C GLN A 66 9.15 -6.73 3.56
N LYS A 67 9.44 -5.66 4.31
CA LYS A 67 9.30 -5.63 5.77
C LYS A 67 7.83 -5.63 6.18
N VAL A 68 6.96 -4.95 5.44
CA VAL A 68 5.50 -5.06 5.61
C VAL A 68 5.04 -6.47 5.27
N GLU A 69 5.50 -7.07 4.16
CA GLU A 69 5.15 -8.41 3.70
C GLU A 69 5.63 -9.52 4.65
N GLN A 70 6.84 -9.38 5.22
CA GLN A 70 7.39 -10.27 6.26
C GLN A 70 6.78 -10.02 7.65
N LEU A 71 6.27 -8.82 7.91
CA LEU A 71 5.51 -8.48 9.12
C LEU A 71 4.01 -8.66 8.96
N VAL A 72 3.49 -9.19 7.83
CA VAL A 72 2.09 -9.67 7.75
C VAL A 72 1.98 -11.00 8.48
N GLY A 73 2.41 -10.99 9.74
CA GLY A 73 1.89 -11.89 10.74
C GLY A 73 0.39 -11.65 10.87
N LEU A 74 -0.29 -12.71 11.29
CA LEU A 74 -1.69 -12.71 11.71
C LEU A 74 -2.08 -11.45 12.52
N GLU A 75 -1.15 -10.88 13.28
CA GLU A 75 -1.30 -9.63 14.05
C GLU A 75 -1.68 -8.40 13.21
N VAL A 76 -1.08 -8.18 12.04
CA VAL A 76 -1.41 -7.03 11.17
C VAL A 76 -2.79 -7.23 10.53
N LEU A 77 -3.12 -8.47 10.15
CA LEU A 77 -4.44 -8.81 9.60
C LEU A 77 -5.54 -8.68 10.66
N ILE A 78 -5.29 -9.17 11.87
CA ILE A 78 -6.21 -9.01 13.01
C ILE A 78 -6.33 -7.53 13.38
N GLY A 79 -5.21 -6.80 13.49
CA GLY A 79 -5.21 -5.37 13.81
C GLY A 79 -5.97 -4.54 12.77
N GLY A 80 -5.76 -4.83 11.47
CA GLY A 80 -6.48 -4.21 10.37
C GLY A 80 -7.98 -4.52 10.39
N PHE A 81 -8.35 -5.80 10.58
CA PHE A 81 -9.74 -6.22 10.69
C PHE A 81 -10.45 -5.57 11.88
N LEU A 82 -9.82 -5.56 13.06
CA LEU A 82 -10.37 -4.93 14.26
C LEU A 82 -10.53 -3.42 14.08
N SER A 83 -9.51 -2.74 13.55
CA SER A 83 -9.58 -1.29 13.27
C SER A 83 -10.72 -0.95 12.31
N GLN A 84 -10.88 -1.74 11.24
CA GLN A 84 -11.96 -1.54 10.27
C GLN A 84 -13.33 -1.83 10.87
N THR A 85 -13.44 -2.87 11.72
CA THR A 85 -14.68 -3.21 12.44
C THR A 85 -15.09 -2.06 13.37
N PHE A 86 -14.17 -1.52 14.16
CA PHE A 86 -14.45 -0.38 15.03
C PHE A 86 -14.87 0.87 14.23
N LYS A 87 -14.17 1.18 13.12
CA LYS A 87 -14.57 2.29 12.24
C LYS A 87 -15.99 2.10 11.70
N SER A 88 -16.34 0.88 11.28
CA SER A 88 -17.68 0.56 10.79
C SER A 88 -18.73 0.73 11.89
N MET A 89 -18.46 0.24 13.10
CA MET A 89 -19.36 0.39 14.25
C MET A 89 -19.53 1.86 14.63
N SER A 90 -18.46 2.65 14.67
CA SER A 90 -18.55 4.11 14.91
C SER A 90 -19.40 4.80 13.86
N ALA A 91 -19.20 4.48 12.58
CA ALA A 91 -20.01 5.06 11.49
C ALA A 91 -21.49 4.65 11.59
N GLN A 92 -21.78 3.42 12.00
CA GLN A 92 -23.15 2.94 12.23
C GLN A 92 -23.80 3.68 13.39
N ILE A 93 -23.11 3.83 14.52
CA ILE A 93 -23.57 4.60 15.69
C ILE A 93 -23.82 6.06 15.31
N GLU A 94 -22.90 6.70 14.58
CA GLU A 94 -23.07 8.09 14.14
C GLU A 94 -24.25 8.25 13.17
N ALA A 95 -24.45 7.30 12.26
CA ALA A 95 -25.58 7.30 11.34
C ALA A 95 -26.91 7.06 12.08
N THR A 96 -26.91 6.18 13.07
CA THR A 96 -28.13 5.79 13.82
C THR A 96 -28.48 6.79 14.92
N ALA A 97 -27.51 7.58 15.41
CA ALA A 97 -27.74 8.68 16.35
C ALA A 97 -28.40 9.91 15.71
N ARG A 98 -28.54 9.97 14.38
CA ARG A 98 -29.17 11.13 13.72
C ARG A 98 -30.66 11.21 14.07
N PRO A 99 -31.17 12.39 14.49
CA PRO A 99 -32.56 12.52 14.97
C PRO A 99 -33.62 12.08 13.95
N ASP A 100 -33.38 12.34 12.67
CA ASP A 100 -34.26 11.96 11.56
C ASP A 100 -34.26 10.45 11.30
N TYR A 101 -33.15 9.77 11.56
CA TYR A 101 -33.07 8.32 11.53
C TYR A 101 -33.81 7.70 12.71
N VAL A 102 -33.50 8.15 13.94
CA VAL A 102 -34.13 7.66 15.18
C VAL A 102 -35.65 7.80 15.13
N ALA A 103 -36.16 8.93 14.63
CA ALA A 103 -37.59 9.17 14.50
C ALA A 103 -38.32 8.21 13.55
N ARG A 104 -37.60 7.53 12.66
CA ARG A 104 -38.14 6.57 11.68
C ARG A 104 -38.01 5.12 12.11
N GLN A 105 -37.18 4.81 13.11
CA GLN A 105 -36.97 3.45 13.58
C GLN A 105 -37.95 3.09 14.69
N ARG A 106 -38.27 1.80 14.80
CA ARG A 106 -38.99 1.31 15.96
C ARG A 106 -38.04 1.17 17.14
N ALA A 107 -38.56 1.41 18.35
CA ALA A 107 -37.77 1.35 19.59
C ALA A 107 -37.16 -0.05 19.82
N ASP A 108 -37.86 -1.12 19.44
CA ASP A 108 -37.38 -2.51 19.57
C ASP A 108 -36.25 -2.83 18.58
N GLU A 109 -36.29 -2.30 17.36
CA GLU A 109 -35.22 -2.44 16.37
C GLU A 109 -33.95 -1.74 16.83
N MET A 110 -34.08 -0.52 17.36
CA MET A 110 -32.95 0.24 17.89
C MET A 110 -32.34 -0.43 19.13
N ALA A 111 -33.17 -0.95 20.03
CA ALA A 111 -32.69 -1.69 21.21
C ALA A 111 -31.92 -2.96 20.82
N ASN A 112 -32.39 -3.68 19.79
CA ASN A 112 -31.70 -4.85 19.27
C ASN A 112 -30.35 -4.49 18.63
N LEU A 113 -30.28 -3.40 17.85
CA LEU A 113 -29.03 -2.93 17.26
C LEU A 113 -27.99 -2.61 18.34
N ILE A 114 -28.36 -1.78 19.31
CA ILE A 114 -27.46 -1.39 20.42
C ILE A 114 -26.99 -2.62 21.20
N LYS A 115 -27.88 -3.58 21.46
CA LYS A 115 -27.52 -4.83 22.14
C LYS A 115 -26.46 -5.61 21.35
N VAL A 116 -26.67 -5.80 20.04
CA VAL A 116 -25.72 -6.53 19.19
C VAL A 116 -24.37 -5.81 19.13
N GLU A 117 -24.36 -4.49 18.97
CA GLU A 117 -23.13 -3.68 18.96
C GLU A 117 -22.38 -3.79 20.29
N ALA A 118 -23.09 -3.71 21.42
CA ALA A 118 -22.51 -3.87 22.75
C ALA A 118 -21.93 -5.27 22.96
N ASP A 119 -22.66 -6.32 22.58
CA ASP A 119 -22.20 -7.72 22.68
C ASP A 119 -20.92 -7.96 21.86
N VAL A 120 -20.84 -7.40 20.65
CA VAL A 120 -19.66 -7.48 19.78
C VAL A 120 -18.47 -6.75 20.42
N ALA A 121 -18.69 -5.52 20.91
CA ALA A 121 -17.64 -4.74 21.57
C ALA A 121 -17.09 -5.46 22.81
N ILE A 122 -17.97 -6.01 23.65
CA ILE A 122 -17.59 -6.79 24.84
C ILE A 122 -16.72 -8.00 24.44
N ARG A 123 -17.14 -8.79 23.44
CA ARG A 123 -16.37 -9.95 22.99
C ARG A 123 -14.99 -9.60 22.45
N ILE A 124 -14.86 -8.47 21.74
CA ILE A 124 -13.56 -7.99 21.26
C ILE A 124 -12.66 -7.63 22.45
N LEU A 125 -13.20 -6.92 23.45
CA LEU A 125 -12.45 -6.55 24.65
C LEU A 125 -12.05 -7.78 25.48
N GLU A 126 -12.94 -8.76 25.62
CA GLU A 126 -12.64 -10.03 26.29
C GLU A 126 -11.55 -10.81 25.56
N ALA A 127 -11.63 -10.91 24.23
CA ALA A 127 -10.61 -11.57 23.42
C ALA A 127 -9.24 -10.87 23.54
N ALA A 128 -9.22 -9.53 23.53
CA ALA A 128 -8.01 -8.75 23.72
C ALA A 128 -7.42 -8.93 25.13
N ALA A 129 -8.26 -8.93 26.17
CA ALA A 129 -7.85 -9.17 27.54
C ALA A 129 -7.33 -10.61 27.76
N ALA A 130 -7.92 -11.59 27.09
CA ALA A 130 -7.45 -12.97 27.10
C ALA A 130 -6.09 -13.11 26.40
N ALA A 131 -5.90 -12.45 25.27
CA ALA A 131 -4.63 -12.44 24.54
C ALA A 131 -3.48 -11.85 25.37
N GLN A 132 -3.72 -10.78 26.14
CA GLN A 132 -2.70 -10.19 27.03
C GLN A 132 -2.28 -11.11 28.19
N LYS A 133 -3.15 -12.02 28.64
CA LYS A 133 -2.83 -12.97 29.72
C LYS A 133 -1.97 -14.14 29.27
N ILE A 134 -1.83 -14.35 27.96
CA ILE A 134 -0.96 -15.37 27.38
C ILE A 134 0.42 -14.71 27.23
N GLU A 135 1.22 -14.67 28.29
CA GLU A 135 2.65 -14.38 28.16
C GLU A 135 3.28 -15.42 27.21
N PRO A 136 4.15 -15.03 26.26
CA PRO A 136 4.92 -16.01 25.50
C PRO A 136 5.85 -16.78 26.45
N PRO A 137 6.04 -18.10 26.26
CA PRO A 137 7.03 -18.84 27.03
C PRO A 137 8.41 -18.20 26.83
N LYS A 138 9.10 -17.94 27.95
CA LYS A 138 10.48 -17.42 27.98
C LYS A 138 11.46 -18.34 27.26
#